data_AF-F3GEY7-F1
#
_entry.id   AF-F3GEY7-F1
#
_cell.length_a   1.000
_cell.length_b   1.000
_cell.length_c   1.000
_cell.angle_alpha   90.00
_cell.angle_beta   90.00
_cell.angle_gamma   90.00
#
_symmetry.space_group_name_H-M   'P 1'
#
loop_
_entity.id
_entity.type
_entity.pdbx_description
1 polymer ?
#
loop_
_entity_poly.entity_id
_entity_poly.type
_entity_poly.pdbx_seq_one_letter_code
_entity_poly.pdbx_strand_id
1 'polypeptide(L)' 'MARGINKVILVGTCGQDPDCRYLPNGTAVTNLSLATSEQWTDKQSGQRVEKTEWHRVS' A
#
# COMPACT_ATOMS: atom_id res chain seq x y z
N MET A 1 -24.27 -14.17 10.11
CA MET A 1 -24.21 -13.15 9.03
C MET A 1 -23.25 -12.04 9.46
N ALA A 2 -22.29 -11.68 8.61
CA ALA A 2 -21.37 -10.58 8.90
C ALA A 2 -22.14 -9.23 8.91
N ARG A 3 -21.90 -8.38 9.92
CA ARG A 3 -22.48 -7.02 10.00
C ARG A 3 -21.48 -6.02 9.40
N GLY A 4 -21.65 -5.68 8.12
CA GLY A 4 -20.95 -4.55 7.49
C GLY A 4 -19.99 -4.92 6.34
N ILE A 5 -19.46 -3.88 5.69
CA ILE A 5 -18.48 -3.97 4.60
C ILE A 5 -17.20 -3.25 5.03
N ASN A 6 -16.08 -3.96 5.00
CA ASN A 6 -14.74 -3.37 5.07
C ASN A 6 -14.03 -3.68 3.75
N LYS A 7 -13.74 -2.65 2.95
CA LYS A 7 -13.12 -2.79 1.62
C LYS A 7 -12.08 -1.70 1.44
N VAL A 8 -10.89 -2.12 1.00
CA VAL A 8 -9.79 -1.25 0.58
C VAL A 8 -9.47 -1.55 -0.89
N ILE A 9 -9.25 -0.52 -1.70
CA ILE A 9 -8.80 -0.64 -3.09
C ILE A 9 -7.51 0.18 -3.21
N LEU A 10 -6.43 -0.47 -3.63
CA LEU A 10 -5.11 0.16 -3.80
C LEU A 10 -4.59 -0.09 -5.21
N VAL A 11 -4.02 0.94 -5.81
CA VAL A 11 -3.26 0.87 -7.07
C VAL A 11 -1.97 1.64 -6.85
N GLY A 12 -0.83 0.97 -6.95
CA GLY A 12 0.46 1.55 -6.62
C GLY A 12 1.61 0.65 -7.04
N THR A 13 2.80 0.98 -6.58
CA THR A 13 4.04 0.28 -6.95
C THR A 13 4.63 -0.45 -5.74
N CYS A 14 5.18 -1.65 -5.94
CA CYS A 14 5.91 -2.34 -4.88
C CYS A 14 7.23 -1.62 -4.61
N GLY A 15 7.49 -1.21 -3.36
CA GLY A 15 8.74 -0.54 -2.99
C GLY A 15 9.94 -1.46 -2.83
N GLN A 16 9.69 -2.76 -2.75
CA GLN A 16 10.68 -3.82 -2.67
C GLN A 16 10.06 -5.11 -3.24
N ASP A 17 10.90 -6.11 -3.48
CA ASP A 17 10.44 -7.44 -3.87
C ASP A 17 9.48 -8.02 -2.81
N PRO A 18 8.46 -8.82 -3.21
CA PRO A 18 7.56 -9.48 -2.27
C PRO A 18 8.30 -10.35 -1.24
N ASP A 19 7.99 -10.17 0.04
CA ASP A 19 8.54 -11.00 1.13
C ASP A 19 7.67 -12.25 1.32
N CYS A 20 8.11 -13.36 0.74
CA CYS A 20 7.42 -14.65 0.81
C CYS A 20 8.06 -15.57 1.85
N ARG A 21 7.25 -16.08 2.78
CA ARG A 21 7.67 -17.06 3.79
C ARG A 21 6.66 -18.20 3.92
N TYR A 22 7.13 -19.34 4.41
CA TYR A 22 6.28 -20.49 4.72
C TYR A 22 6.11 -20.61 6.23
N LEU A 23 4.87 -20.78 6.68
CA LEU A 23 4.56 -21.11 8.08
C LEU A 23 4.91 -22.58 8.37
N PRO A 24 5.02 -23.00 9.65
CA PRO A 24 5.36 -24.39 10.00
C PRO A 24 4.41 -25.46 9.43
N ASN A 25 3.17 -25.07 9.13
CA ASN A 25 2.17 -25.93 8.49
C ASN A 25 2.29 -25.96 6.94
N GLY A 26 3.32 -25.35 6.37
CA GLY A 26 3.55 -25.27 4.91
C GLY A 26 2.73 -24.21 4.19
N THR A 27 1.95 -23.37 4.88
CA THR A 27 1.17 -22.29 4.24
C THR A 27 2.10 -21.16 3.82
N ALA A 28 2.05 -20.75 2.55
CA ALA A 28 2.76 -19.57 2.06
C ALA A 28 2.06 -18.29 2.54
N VAL A 29 2.86 -17.32 2.99
CA VAL A 29 2.43 -15.97 3.37
C VAL A 29 3.34 -14.97 2.66
N THR A 30 2.74 -13.99 1.99
CA THR A 30 3.47 -12.95 1.26
C THR A 30 3.11 -11.58 1.79
N ASN A 31 4.11 -10.80 2.22
CA ASN A 31 3.93 -9.40 2.55
C ASN A 31 4.34 -8.51 1.37
N LEU A 32 3.57 -7.46 1.11
CA LEU A 32 3.89 -6.41 0.14
C LEU A 32 4.02 -5.07 0.86
N SER A 33 4.96 -4.25 0.39
CA SER A 33 5.06 -2.82 0.72
C SER A 33 4.68 -2.03 -0.53
N LEU A 34 3.52 -1.37 -0.52
CA LEU A 34 2.95 -0.67 -1.67
C LEU A 34 3.02 0.84 -1.47
N ALA A 35 3.55 1.56 -2.45
CA ALA A 35 3.57 3.02 -2.50
C ALA A 35 2.42 3.57 -3.36
N THR A 36 1.67 4.54 -2.83
CA THR A 36 0.71 5.35 -3.57
C THR A 36 1.09 6.82 -3.45
N SER A 37 1.27 7.53 -4.57
CA SER A 37 1.63 8.95 -4.57
C SER A 37 0.46 9.82 -5.02
N GLU A 38 0.30 10.97 -4.37
CA GLU A 38 -0.53 12.08 -4.83
C GLU A 38 0.36 13.28 -5.17
N GLN A 39 0.01 13.99 -6.24
CA GLN A 39 0.71 15.21 -6.67
C GLN A 39 -0.30 16.35 -6.78
N TRP A 40 0.04 17.51 -6.22
CA TRP A 40 -0.77 18.72 -6.32
C TRP A 40 0.10 19.97 -6.38
N THR A 41 -0.49 21.10 -6.77
CA THR A 41 0.17 22.41 -6.67
C THR A 41 -0.25 23.07 -5.37
N ASP A 42 0.72 23.41 -4.53
CA ASP A 42 0.46 24.11 -3.27
C ASP A 42 -0.03 25.54 -3.53
N LYS A 43 -1.12 25.93 -2.86
CA LYS A 43 -1.81 27.20 -3.14
C LYS A 43 -1.07 28.43 -2.59
N GLN A 44 -0.19 28.26 -1.60
CA GLN A 44 0.54 29.37 -0.98
C GLN A 44 1.85 29.66 -1.71
N SER A 45 2.57 28.59 -2.05
CA SER A 45 3.90 28.68 -2.68
C SER A 45 3.86 28.57 -4.21
N GLY A 46 2.78 28.04 -4.80
CA GLY A 46 2.69 27.75 -6.23
C GLY A 46 3.57 26.58 -6.69
N GLN A 47 4.22 25.87 -5.78
CA GLN A 47 5.12 24.76 -6.11
C GLN A 47 4.35 23.45 -6.28
N ARG A 48 4.85 22.57 -7.15
CA ARG A 48 4.35 21.20 -7.24
C ARG A 48 4.90 20.39 -6.08
N VAL A 49 4.02 19.75 -5.32
CA VAL A 49 4.34 18.88 -4.19
C VAL A 49 3.92 17.46 -4.55
N GLU A 50 4.75 16.49 -4.16
CA GLU A 50 4.41 15.07 -4.18
C GLU A 50 4.42 14.52 -2.75
N LYS A 51 3.44 13.69 -2.43
CA LYS A 51 3.38 12.95 -1.17
C LYS A 51 3.10 11.48 -1.45
N THR A 52 3.97 10.63 -0.93
CA THR A 52 3.83 9.17 -1.02
C THR A 52 3.33 8.61 0.31
N GLU A 53 2.33 7.74 0.22
CA GLU A 53 1.85 6.92 1.33
C GLU A 53 2.26 5.46 1.12
N TRP A 54 2.62 4.81 2.22
CA TRP A 54 3.11 3.43 2.24
C TRP A 54 2.12 2.52 2.94
N HIS A 55 1.73 1.45 2.25
CA HIS A 55 0.77 0.46 2.72
C HIS A 55 1.49 -0.88 2.91
N ARG A 56 1.29 -1.49 4.09
CA ARG A 56 1.70 -2.88 4.33
C ARG A 56 0.52 -3.81 4.05
N VAL A 57 0.66 -4.68 3.05
CA VAL A 57 -0.37 -5.65 2.65
C VAL A 57 0.08 -7.05 3.06
N SER A 58 -0.75 -7.79 3.79
CA SER A 58 -0.47 -9.11 4.36
C SER A 58 -1.71 -10.00 4.36
#